data_AF-A0A191ZUS4-F1
#
_entry.id   AF-A0A191ZUS4-F1
#
_cell.length_a   1.000
_cell.length_b   1.000
_cell.length_c   1.000
_cell.angle_alpha   90.00
_cell.angle_beta   90.00
_cell.angle_gamma   90.00
#
_symmetry.space_group_name_H-M   'P 1'
#
loop_
_entity.id
_entity.type
_entity.pdbx_description
1 polymer ?
#
loop_
_entity_poly.entity_id
_entity_poly.type
_entity_poly.pdbx_seq_one_letter_code
_entity_poly.pdbx_strand_id
1 'polypeptide(L)'
;MKVLDLRCANDHRFEGWFGSDADLQSQQERGLLTCPVCGHNEVERLPSAPRLNLSSSRAENAHKGDTAKTAEGEGGAPAALQQLYLKAVRHVLANTEDVGDRFAEEARRMHYDEAPERGIRGTTSREEAQELAEEGIEVMPLLVPDALKQPVH
;
A
#
# COMPACT_ATOMS: atom_id res chain seq x y z
N MET A 1 -18.66 20.14 -11.70
CA MET A 1 -17.45 19.54 -11.11
C MET A 1 -17.79 19.09 -9.69
N LYS A 2 -17.68 17.80 -9.40
CA LYS A 2 -17.95 17.19 -8.09
C LYS A 2 -16.75 16.34 -7.70
N VAL A 3 -16.37 16.40 -6.43
CA VAL A 3 -15.40 15.49 -5.83
C VAL A 3 -16.19 14.39 -5.13
N LEU A 4 -15.89 13.15 -5.45
CA LEU A 4 -16.56 11.97 -4.89
C LEU A 4 -15.52 11.05 -4.26
N ASP A 5 -15.84 10.52 -3.09
CA ASP A 5 -15.06 9.48 -2.43
C ASP A 5 -15.33 8.13 -3.09
N LEU A 6 -14.26 7.46 -3.52
CA LEU A 6 -14.30 6.17 -4.21
C LEU A 6 -13.48 5.12 -3.45
N ARG A 7 -13.80 3.85 -3.70
CA ARG A 7 -13.12 2.69 -3.12
C ARG A 7 -13.00 1.57 -4.14
N CYS A 8 -11.86 0.88 -4.19
CA CYS A 8 -11.74 -0.32 -5.02
C CYS A 8 -12.00 -1.62 -4.24
N ALA A 9 -12.06 -2.77 -4.92
CA ALA A 9 -12.27 -4.08 -4.28
C ALA A 9 -11.20 -4.45 -3.21
N ASN A 10 -10.01 -3.85 -3.28
CA ASN A 10 -8.94 -4.03 -2.28
C ASN A 10 -8.99 -3.00 -1.13
N ASP A 11 -10.14 -2.32 -0.93
CA ASP A 11 -10.39 -1.32 0.11
C ASP A 11 -9.55 -0.02 0.01
N HIS A 12 -8.79 0.20 -1.08
CA HIS A 12 -8.08 1.46 -1.29
C HIS A 12 -9.07 2.61 -1.56
N ARG A 13 -8.98 3.67 -0.76
CA ARG A 13 -9.81 4.87 -0.87
C ARG A 13 -9.10 5.98 -1.62
N PHE A 14 -9.84 6.66 -2.49
CA PHE A 14 -9.32 7.79 -3.28
C PHE A 14 -10.44 8.71 -3.72
N GLU A 15 -10.10 9.93 -4.12
CA GLU A 15 -11.05 10.93 -4.61
C GLU A 15 -11.05 10.99 -6.15
N GLY A 16 -12.24 11.13 -6.74
CA GLY A 16 -12.41 11.32 -8.19
C GLY A 16 -13.15 12.62 -8.52
N TRP A 17 -12.71 13.29 -9.58
CA TRP A 17 -13.27 14.55 -10.07
C TRP A 17 -14.16 14.28 -11.28
N PHE A 18 -15.47 14.52 -11.14
CA PHE A 18 -16.45 14.22 -12.17
C PHE A 18 -17.27 15.45 -12.57
N GLY A 19 -17.76 15.47 -13.81
CA GLY A 19 -18.68 16.51 -14.26
C GLY A 19 -20.01 16.45 -13.50
N SER A 20 -20.50 15.24 -13.22
CA SER A 20 -21.75 14.92 -12.55
C SER A 20 -21.76 13.49 -11.98
N ASP A 21 -22.80 13.10 -11.24
CA ASP A 21 -22.99 11.70 -10.81
C ASP A 21 -23.24 10.75 -11.99
N ALA A 22 -23.93 11.22 -13.03
CA ALA A 22 -24.16 10.44 -14.25
C ALA A 22 -22.85 10.20 -15.04
N ASP A 23 -21.90 11.13 -14.97
CA ASP A 23 -20.58 11.00 -15.57
C ASP A 23 -19.77 9.88 -14.88
N LEU A 24 -19.78 9.82 -13.53
CA LEU A 24 -19.21 8.70 -12.79
C LEU A 24 -19.83 7.37 -13.24
N GLN A 25 -21.17 7.28 -13.26
CA GLN A 25 -21.86 6.04 -13.62
C GLN A 25 -21.54 5.59 -15.04
N SER A 26 -21.51 6.51 -16.01
CA SER A 26 -21.13 6.21 -17.39
C SER A 26 -19.69 5.68 -17.49
N GLN A 27 -18.75 6.25 -16.71
CA GLN A 27 -17.37 5.78 -16.68
C GLN A 27 -17.22 4.41 -16.00
N GLN A 28 -18.01 4.12 -14.96
CA GLN A 28 -18.09 2.78 -14.34
C GLN A 28 -18.59 1.72 -15.32
N GLU A 29 -19.71 1.99 -16.01
CA GLU A 29 -20.30 1.06 -17.00
C GLU A 29 -19.36 0.77 -18.17
N ARG A 30 -18.51 1.75 -18.53
CA ARG A 30 -17.50 1.62 -19.58
C ARG A 30 -16.18 1.02 -19.09
N GLY A 31 -16.05 0.72 -17.80
CA GLY A 31 -14.83 0.17 -17.20
C GLY A 31 -13.62 1.12 -17.29
N LEU A 32 -13.86 2.44 -17.30
CA LEU A 32 -12.81 3.45 -17.44
C LEU A 32 -12.24 3.92 -16.09
N LEU A 33 -12.83 3.47 -14.99
CA LEU A 33 -12.35 3.80 -13.65
C LEU A 33 -11.38 2.74 -13.17
N THR A 34 -10.22 3.20 -12.72
CA THR A 34 -9.17 2.34 -12.23
C THR A 34 -8.64 2.87 -10.91
N CYS A 35 -8.36 1.98 -9.97
CA CYS A 35 -7.71 2.34 -8.72
C CYS A 35 -6.28 2.83 -8.98
N PRO A 36 -5.90 4.04 -8.53
CA PRO A 36 -4.54 4.57 -8.74
C PRO A 36 -3.47 3.88 -7.89
N VAL A 37 -3.87 3.01 -6.95
CA VAL A 37 -2.95 2.28 -6.05
C VAL A 37 -2.62 0.89 -6.58
N CYS A 38 -3.61 0.17 -7.12
CA CYS A 38 -3.44 -1.23 -7.52
C CYS A 38 -3.84 -1.56 -8.95
N GLY A 39 -4.39 -0.61 -9.71
CA GLY A 39 -4.80 -0.86 -11.10
C GLY A 39 -6.10 -1.66 -11.25
N HIS A 40 -6.82 -1.98 -10.17
CA HIS A 40 -8.09 -2.71 -10.27
C HIS A 40 -9.21 -1.82 -10.79
N ASN A 41 -10.04 -2.35 -11.68
CA ASN A 41 -11.12 -1.58 -12.35
C ASN A 41 -12.45 -1.62 -11.61
N GLU A 42 -12.56 -2.44 -10.57
CA GLU A 42 -13.77 -2.50 -9.74
C GLU A 42 -13.69 -1.41 -8.68
N VAL A 43 -14.38 -0.31 -8.96
CA VAL A 43 -14.42 0.91 -8.14
C VAL A 43 -15.87 1.26 -7.82
N GLU A 44 -16.18 1.43 -6.55
CA GLU A 44 -17.48 1.85 -6.04
C GLU A 44 -17.41 3.23 -5.38
N ARG A 45 -18.56 3.91 -5.30
CA ARG A 45 -18.68 5.20 -4.63
C ARG A 45 -19.04 5.02 -3.16
N LEU A 46 -18.31 5.70 -2.29
CA LEU A 46 -18.63 5.76 -0.88
C LEU A 46 -19.76 6.78 -0.61
N PRO A 47 -20.71 6.47 0.28
CA PRO A 47 -21.70 7.43 0.72
C PRO A 47 -21.02 8.58 1.47
N SER A 48 -21.33 9.81 1.09
CA SER A 48 -20.84 10.99 1.81
C SER A 48 -21.48 11.05 3.19
N ALA A 49 -20.68 11.03 4.25
CA ALA A 49 -21.21 11.10 5.61
C ALA A 49 -21.94 12.44 5.84
N PRO A 50 -23.20 12.45 6.32
CA PRO A 50 -23.87 13.69 6.68
C PRO A 50 -23.13 14.36 7.84
N ARG A 51 -22.76 15.62 7.65
CA ARG A 51 -22.14 16.44 8.71
C ARG A 51 -23.19 16.73 9.78
N LEU A 52 -23.20 15.93 10.83
CA LEU A 52 -24.02 16.16 12.01
C LEU A 52 -23.39 17.31 12.82
N ASN A 53 -23.94 18.52 12.70
CA ASN A 53 -23.55 19.65 13.54
C ASN A 53 -24.14 19.45 14.95
N LEU A 54 -23.46 18.69 15.80
CA LEU A 54 -23.84 18.56 17.21
C LEU A 54 -23.24 19.72 18.02
N SER A 55 -24.00 20.80 18.17
CA SER A 55 -23.71 21.84 19.15
C SER A 55 -24.23 21.43 20.54
N SER A 56 -23.29 21.24 21.46
CA SER A 56 -23.44 21.27 22.93
C SER A 56 -24.37 20.25 23.59
N SER A 57 -23.80 19.27 24.30
CA SER A 57 -23.89 19.18 25.77
C SER A 57 -23.31 17.86 26.27
N ARG A 58 -22.34 17.98 27.17
CA ARG A 58 -21.79 16.92 28.02
C ARG A 58 -22.90 16.17 28.75
N ALA A 59 -22.96 14.85 28.61
CA ALA A 59 -23.50 13.95 29.61
C ALA A 59 -22.74 12.63 29.54
N GLU A 60 -22.13 12.29 30.67
CA GLU A 60 -21.28 11.15 30.93
C GLU A 60 -22.10 9.91 31.29
N ASN A 61 -21.54 8.73 30.99
CA ASN A 61 -21.80 7.40 31.57
C ASN A 61 -23.12 6.69 31.20
N ALA A 62 -23.19 5.37 30.98
CA ALA A 62 -22.20 4.31 30.90
C ALA A 62 -22.92 3.06 30.32
N HIS A 63 -22.24 2.22 29.55
CA HIS A 63 -22.37 0.77 29.73
C HIS A 63 -21.11 0.08 29.22
N LYS A 64 -20.35 -0.43 30.19
CA LYS A 64 -19.22 -1.34 30.03
C LYS A 64 -19.78 -2.72 29.67
N GLY A 65 -19.36 -3.24 28.53
CA GLY A 65 -19.58 -4.61 28.10
C GLY A 65 -18.33 -5.06 27.34
N ASP A 66 -17.43 -5.70 28.07
CA ASP A 66 -16.17 -6.24 27.59
C ASP A 66 -16.44 -7.44 26.67
N THR A 67 -16.13 -7.31 25.38
CA THR A 67 -15.60 -8.42 24.59
C THR A 67 -14.54 -7.87 23.63
N ALA A 68 -13.32 -8.34 23.81
CA ALA A 68 -12.20 -8.11 22.92
C ALA A 68 -12.56 -8.51 21.48
N LYS A 69 -12.49 -7.54 20.56
CA LYS A 69 -12.18 -7.78 19.15
C LYS A 69 -11.24 -6.70 18.66
N THR A 70 -9.97 -7.09 18.62
CA THR A 70 -8.98 -6.64 17.65
C THR A 70 -9.60 -6.61 16.25
N ALA A 71 -9.81 -5.40 15.73
CA ALA A 71 -10.00 -5.13 14.32
C ALA A 71 -9.77 -3.62 14.14
N GLU A 72 -8.52 -3.21 14.30
CA GLU A 72 -8.02 -1.99 13.65
C GLU A 72 -8.16 -2.23 12.14
N GLY A 73 -9.29 -1.79 11.58
CA GLY A 73 -9.39 -1.50 10.17
C GLY A 73 -8.53 -0.26 9.93
N GLU A 74 -7.43 -0.44 9.19
CA GLU A 74 -6.42 0.55 8.89
C GLU A 74 -7.01 1.72 8.08
N GLY A 75 -7.64 2.66 8.79
CA GLY A 75 -7.58 4.06 8.44
C GLY A 75 -6.13 4.51 8.58
N GLY A 76 -5.54 4.93 7.46
CA GLY A 76 -4.16 5.41 7.28
C GLY A 76 -3.28 5.46 8.53
N ALA A 77 -2.19 4.69 8.49
CA ALA A 77 -1.05 4.84 9.41
C ALA A 77 -0.85 6.32 9.77
N PRO A 78 -0.70 6.67 11.07
CA PRO A 78 -0.57 8.07 11.48
C PRO A 78 0.50 8.73 10.62
N ALA A 79 0.27 9.95 10.12
CA ALA A 79 1.12 10.58 9.11
C ALA A 79 2.64 10.52 9.44
N ALA A 80 3.00 10.51 10.72
CA ALA A 80 4.37 10.27 11.19
C ALA A 80 4.94 8.88 10.80
N LEU A 81 4.14 7.81 10.93
CA LEU A 81 4.52 6.45 10.53
C LEU A 81 4.68 6.33 9.01
N GLN A 82 3.81 7.00 8.23
CA GLN A 82 3.96 7.05 6.77
C GLN A 82 5.25 7.78 6.34
N GLN A 83 5.58 8.91 6.97
CA GLN A 83 6.82 9.63 6.70
C GLN A 83 8.06 8.81 7.09
N LEU A 84 8.01 8.13 8.23
CA LEU A 84 9.08 7.23 8.67
C LEU A 84 9.29 6.09 7.66
N TYR A 85 8.20 5.48 7.19
CA TYR A 85 8.24 4.43 6.18
C TYR A 85 8.88 4.92 4.87
N LEU A 86 8.44 6.05 4.32
CA LEU A 86 9.02 6.61 3.10
C LEU A 86 10.50 6.93 3.25
N LYS A 87 10.91 7.44 4.42
CA LYS A 87 12.32 7.68 4.72
C LYS A 87 13.12 6.37 4.74
N ALA A 88 12.57 5.31 5.34
CA ALA A 88 13.19 3.98 5.36
C ALA A 88 13.32 3.40 3.94
N VAL A 89 12.26 3.44 3.13
CA VAL A 89 12.29 2.96 1.74
C VAL A 89 13.34 3.71 0.93
N ARG A 90 13.40 5.05 1.03
CA ARG A 90 14.45 5.85 0.35
C ARG A 90 15.85 5.47 0.81
N HIS A 91 16.03 5.20 2.10
CA HIS A 91 17.32 4.78 2.64
C HIS A 91 17.73 3.43 2.06
N VAL A 92 16.82 2.44 1.99
CA VAL A 92 17.10 1.16 1.34
C VAL A 92 17.47 1.36 -0.12
N LEU A 93 16.67 2.11 -0.88
CA LEU A 93 16.93 2.36 -2.31
C LEU A 93 18.29 3.03 -2.58
N ALA A 94 18.74 3.91 -1.67
CA ALA A 94 20.00 4.62 -1.81
C ALA A 94 21.24 3.81 -1.40
N ASN A 95 21.05 2.80 -0.52
CA ASN A 95 22.16 2.04 0.07
C ASN A 95 22.21 0.58 -0.40
N THR A 96 21.31 0.18 -1.30
CA THR A 96 21.35 -1.15 -1.94
C THR A 96 21.54 -1.05 -3.44
N GLU A 97 22.15 -2.08 -4.01
CA GLU A 97 22.28 -2.27 -5.45
C GLU A 97 21.03 -2.98 -6.00
N ASP A 98 20.50 -2.49 -7.12
CA ASP A 98 19.39 -3.16 -7.83
C ASP A 98 19.92 -4.21 -8.80
N VAL A 99 19.76 -5.48 -8.46
CA VAL A 99 20.18 -6.62 -9.29
C VAL A 99 19.05 -7.18 -10.17
N GLY A 100 17.85 -6.60 -10.07
CA GLY A 100 16.71 -6.98 -10.90
C GLY A 100 16.24 -8.42 -10.69
N ASP A 101 16.03 -9.15 -11.78
CA ASP A 101 15.61 -10.55 -11.82
C ASP A 101 16.67 -11.53 -11.30
N ARG A 102 17.93 -11.11 -11.20
CA ARG A 102 19.04 -11.93 -10.69
C ARG A 102 19.13 -11.95 -9.15
N PHE A 103 18.11 -11.46 -8.45
CA PHE A 103 18.12 -11.35 -6.99
C PHE A 103 18.38 -12.69 -6.29
N ALA A 104 17.68 -13.75 -6.69
CA ALA A 104 17.84 -15.06 -6.06
C ALA A 104 19.25 -15.64 -6.28
N GLU A 105 19.80 -15.49 -7.48
CA GLU A 105 21.15 -15.95 -7.81
C GLU A 105 22.21 -15.17 -7.02
N GLU A 106 22.15 -13.83 -7.00
CA GLU A 106 23.10 -13.01 -6.26
C GLU A 106 23.01 -13.24 -4.74
N ALA A 107 21.81 -13.45 -4.20
CA ALA A 107 21.62 -13.77 -2.79
C ALA A 107 22.29 -15.11 -2.42
N ARG A 108 22.13 -16.15 -3.23
CA ARG A 108 22.82 -17.44 -3.07
C ARG A 108 24.34 -17.28 -3.16
N ARG A 109 24.83 -16.56 -4.16
CA ARG A 109 26.27 -16.31 -4.34
C ARG A 109 26.89 -15.59 -3.14
N MET A 110 26.17 -14.64 -2.54
CA MET A 110 26.60 -14.00 -1.30
C MET A 110 26.58 -14.96 -0.10
N HIS A 111 25.56 -15.82 0.01
CA HIS A 111 25.45 -16.81 1.09
C HIS A 111 26.56 -17.88 1.04
N TYR A 112 27.00 -18.28 -0.15
CA TYR A 112 28.07 -19.26 -0.36
C TYR A 112 29.47 -18.64 -0.53
N ASP A 113 29.66 -17.37 -0.17
CA ASP A 113 30.93 -16.63 -0.27
C ASP A 113 31.53 -16.54 -1.71
N GLU A 114 30.71 -16.71 -2.74
CA GLU A 114 31.09 -16.59 -4.16
C GLU A 114 31.01 -15.14 -4.68
N ALA A 115 30.41 -14.24 -3.90
CA ALA A 115 30.30 -12.82 -4.18
C ALA A 115 30.49 -12.01 -2.88
N PRO A 116 31.02 -10.78 -2.94
CA PRO A 116 31.19 -9.95 -1.75
C PRO A 116 29.84 -9.56 -1.13
N GLU A 117 29.78 -9.59 0.20
CA GLU A 117 28.63 -9.12 0.97
C GLU A 117 28.36 -7.63 0.70
N ARG A 118 27.12 -7.33 0.29
CA ARG A 118 26.63 -5.96 0.05
C ARG A 118 25.11 -5.94 0.10
N GLY A 119 24.52 -4.77 0.30
CA GLY A 119 23.07 -4.63 0.23
C GLY A 119 22.58 -4.80 -1.22
N ILE A 120 21.79 -5.82 -1.48
CA ILE A 120 21.15 -6.04 -2.79
C ILE A 120 19.63 -5.94 -2.68
N ARG A 121 18.98 -5.50 -3.76
CA ARG A 121 17.53 -5.55 -3.95
C ARG A 121 17.24 -6.06 -5.36
N GLY A 122 16.06 -6.62 -5.55
CA GLY A 122 15.59 -6.99 -6.86
C GLY A 122 14.23 -7.65 -6.80
N THR A 123 13.89 -8.36 -7.87
CA THR A 123 12.63 -9.08 -8.03
C THR A 123 12.90 -10.57 -8.05
N THR A 124 12.03 -11.33 -7.41
CA THR A 124 12.07 -12.79 -7.43
C THR A 124 10.65 -13.32 -7.36
N SER A 125 10.42 -14.53 -7.83
CA SER A 125 9.14 -15.21 -7.70
C SER A 125 8.87 -15.63 -6.25
N ARG A 126 7.62 -15.97 -5.94
CA ARG A 126 7.26 -16.47 -4.61
C ARG A 126 7.88 -17.84 -4.31
N GLU A 127 8.07 -18.66 -5.35
CA GLU A 127 8.69 -19.99 -5.24
C GLU A 127 10.18 -19.85 -4.92
N GLU A 128 10.91 -19.05 -5.68
CA GLU A 128 12.33 -18.77 -5.40
C GLU A 128 12.54 -18.12 -4.02
N ALA A 129 11.68 -17.18 -3.60
CA ALA A 129 11.77 -16.60 -2.26
C ALA A 129 11.60 -17.65 -1.14
N GLN A 130 10.78 -18.68 -1.39
CA GLN A 130 10.59 -19.80 -0.47
C GLN A 130 11.82 -20.72 -0.45
N GLU A 131 12.39 -21.03 -1.63
CA GLU A 131 13.64 -21.80 -1.74
C GLU A 131 14.78 -21.10 -0.98
N LEU A 132 14.93 -19.78 -1.14
CA LEU A 132 15.93 -18.98 -0.42
C LEU A 132 15.76 -19.14 1.10
N ALA A 133 14.53 -19.09 1.61
CA ALA A 133 14.26 -19.27 3.03
C ALA A 133 14.60 -20.69 3.52
N GLU A 134 14.37 -21.72 2.70
CA GLU A 134 14.72 -23.12 3.01
C GLU A 134 16.24 -23.34 3.01
N GLU A 135 16.96 -22.63 2.15
CA GLU A 135 18.43 -22.57 2.15
C GLU A 135 19.00 -21.77 3.33
N GLY A 136 18.17 -21.04 4.08
CA GLY A 136 18.59 -20.20 5.21
C GLY A 136 19.01 -18.79 4.80
N ILE A 137 18.62 -18.35 3.61
CA ILE A 137 18.85 -17.00 3.09
C ILE A 137 17.67 -16.12 3.48
N GLU A 138 17.87 -15.20 4.42
CA GLU A 138 16.83 -14.28 4.86
C GLU A 138 16.52 -13.22 3.79
N VAL A 139 15.28 -13.21 3.32
CA VAL A 139 14.76 -12.23 2.36
C VAL A 139 13.56 -11.49 2.95
N MET A 140 13.49 -10.18 2.69
CA MET A 140 12.38 -9.33 3.17
C MET A 140 11.63 -8.73 1.98
N PRO A 141 10.31 -8.92 1.88
CA PRO A 141 9.52 -8.26 0.85
C PRO A 141 9.46 -6.75 1.11
N LEU A 142 9.84 -5.95 0.10
CA LEU A 142 9.81 -4.49 0.16
C LEU A 142 8.69 -3.93 -0.73
N LEU A 143 7.70 -3.28 -0.13
CA LEU A 143 6.63 -2.61 -0.87
C LEU A 143 7.09 -1.23 -1.34
N VAL A 144 7.61 -1.13 -2.55
CA VAL A 144 7.99 0.16 -3.14
C VAL A 144 6.75 0.82 -3.76
N PRO A 145 6.33 2.02 -3.31
CA PRO A 145 5.27 2.78 -3.97
C PRO A 145 5.67 3.14 -5.40
N ASP A 146 4.73 3.13 -6.35
CA ASP A 146 5.02 3.38 -7.77
C ASP A 146 5.76 4.71 -8.02
N ALA A 147 5.46 5.74 -7.22
CA ALA A 147 6.14 7.04 -7.28
C ALA A 147 7.65 6.98 -7.02
N LEU A 148 8.16 5.91 -6.41
CA LEU A 148 9.57 5.70 -6.08
C LEU A 148 10.23 4.59 -6.92
N LYS A 149 9.52 3.99 -7.88
CA LYS A 149 10.05 2.93 -8.76
C LYS A 149 10.91 3.44 -9.91
N GLN A 150 10.92 4.75 -10.18
CA GLN A 150 11.71 5.32 -11.27
C GLN A 150 13.08 5.82 -10.77
N PRO A 151 14.16 5.66 -11.55
CA PRO A 151 15.43 6.29 -11.23
C PRO A 151 15.24 7.81 -11.23
N VAL A 152 15.64 8.45 -10.14
CA VAL A 152 15.89 9.89 -10.14
C VAL A 152 17.06 10.14 -11.09
N HIS A 153 16.74 10.64 -12.29
CA HIS A 153 17.71 11.13 -13.26
C HIS A 153 18.48 12.34 -12.73
#